data_AF-A0A7S2VKW7-F1
#
_entry.id   AF-A0A7S2VKW7-F1
#
_cell.length_a   1.000
_cell.length_b   1.000
_cell.length_c   1.000
_cell.angle_alpha   90.00
_cell.angle_beta   90.00
_cell.angle_gamma   90.00
#
_symmetry.space_group_name_H-M   'P 1'
#
loop_
_entity.id
_entity.type
_entity.pdbx_description
1 polymer ?
#
loop_
_entity_poly.entity_id
_entity_poly.type
_entity_poly.pdbx_seq_one_letter_code
_entity_poly.pdbx_strand_id
1 'polypeptide(L)'
;NESFFDFVPTILRALDYSTTVWICSFGIWQHGDVGAELHDLERCPFARALRGAEQVLVVTDTSAEVFNRCWCILEADLARQWHKPYEITLPEDDSEELWEAVADKLGNLDVSACHATVEADKQAILAYASNHCGGVEHLSCTVRGLSKSALGRARIHQLARRGDADTLLEAGERQLTDWRCIRGRTVEHVLASHSHVLALKRVSEAVGWLHLHAMDRDGKTPLGVAAEKGVIGSVAMLVASG
;
A
#
# COMPACT_ATOMS: atom_id res chain seq x y z
N ASN A 1 12.87 -0.37 -10.81
CA ASN A 1 11.64 0.40 -11.19
C ASN A 1 10.81 -0.51 -12.07
N GLU A 2 9.53 -0.68 -11.75
CA GLU A 2 8.64 -1.58 -12.50
C GLU A 2 8.51 -1.15 -13.97
N SER A 3 8.42 -2.14 -14.87
CA SER A 3 8.13 -1.88 -16.29
C SER A 3 6.79 -1.18 -16.42
N PHE A 4 6.68 -0.19 -17.31
CA PHE A 4 5.41 0.51 -17.56
C PHE A 4 4.28 -0.46 -17.96
N PHE A 5 4.62 -1.57 -18.63
CA PHE A 5 3.67 -2.60 -19.02
C PHE A 5 3.05 -3.34 -17.84
N ASP A 6 3.78 -3.48 -16.74
CA ASP A 6 3.28 -4.13 -15.51
C ASP A 6 2.63 -3.10 -14.58
N PHE A 7 3.17 -1.88 -14.56
CA PHE A 7 2.69 -0.75 -13.76
C PHE A 7 1.20 -0.42 -13.99
N VAL A 8 0.75 -0.35 -15.25
CA VAL A 8 -0.65 -0.02 -15.57
C VAL A 8 -1.61 -1.09 -15.04
N PRO A 9 -1.44 -2.38 -15.36
CA PRO A 9 -2.20 -3.47 -14.74
C PRO A 9 -2.17 -3.45 -13.21
N THR A 10 -1.01 -3.20 -12.60
CA THR A 10 -0.85 -3.14 -11.15
C THR A 10 -1.73 -2.04 -10.53
N ILE A 11 -1.72 -0.84 -11.12
CA ILE A 11 -2.58 0.28 -10.68
C ILE A 11 -4.06 -0.05 -10.89
N LEU A 12 -4.45 -0.56 -12.05
CA LEU A 12 -5.85 -0.88 -12.36
C LEU A 12 -6.42 -1.99 -11.46
N ARG A 13 -5.54 -2.86 -10.95
CA ARG A 13 -5.90 -3.87 -9.95
C ARG A 13 -6.02 -3.28 -8.55
N ALA A 14 -5.11 -2.38 -8.18
CA ALA A 14 -5.06 -1.78 -6.86
C ALA A 14 -6.15 -0.72 -6.63
N LEU A 15 -6.46 0.10 -7.65
CA LEU A 15 -7.33 1.28 -7.55
C LEU A 15 -8.58 1.14 -8.42
N ASP A 16 -9.53 2.08 -8.29
CA ASP A 16 -10.69 2.17 -9.18
C ASP A 16 -10.36 3.00 -10.43
N TYR A 17 -11.06 2.76 -11.54
CA TYR A 17 -10.90 3.53 -12.78
C TYR A 17 -11.21 5.02 -12.63
N SER A 18 -12.07 5.38 -11.67
CA SER A 18 -12.40 6.77 -11.33
C SER A 18 -11.37 7.45 -10.42
N THR A 19 -10.42 6.70 -9.86
CA THR A 19 -9.41 7.25 -8.95
C THR A 19 -8.44 8.14 -9.72
N THR A 20 -8.38 9.42 -9.34
CA THR A 20 -7.37 10.34 -9.85
C THR A 20 -6.03 10.06 -9.16
N VAL A 21 -5.01 9.74 -9.96
CA VAL A 21 -3.66 9.43 -9.44
C VAL A 21 -2.66 10.50 -9.85
N TRP A 22 -1.79 10.86 -8.91
CA TRP A 22 -0.58 11.64 -9.19
C TRP A 22 0.63 10.73 -8.98
N ILE A 23 1.52 10.69 -9.96
CA ILE A 23 2.64 9.73 -9.99
C ILE A 23 3.95 10.52 -9.84
N CYS A 24 4.69 10.25 -8.75
CA CYS A 24 5.89 11.01 -8.40
C CYS A 24 7.00 10.95 -9.45
N SER A 25 7.20 9.79 -10.07
CA SER A 25 8.20 9.61 -11.14
C SER A 25 7.89 10.43 -12.40
N PHE A 26 6.64 10.82 -12.63
CA PHE A 26 6.25 11.68 -13.76
C PHE A 26 6.12 13.15 -13.37
N GLY A 27 5.83 13.42 -12.09
CA GLY A 27 5.57 14.76 -11.58
C GLY A 27 6.80 15.50 -11.03
N ILE A 28 7.92 14.82 -10.81
CA ILE A 28 9.17 15.41 -10.32
C ILE A 28 10.18 15.45 -11.46
N TRP A 29 10.79 16.60 -11.72
CA TRP A 29 11.88 16.73 -12.69
C TRP A 29 13.20 16.21 -12.10
N GLN A 30 13.29 14.90 -11.90
CA GLN A 30 14.40 14.19 -11.23
C GLN A 30 15.74 14.24 -11.98
N HIS A 31 15.77 14.87 -13.15
CA HIS A 31 16.95 15.06 -14.00
C HIS A 31 17.36 16.54 -14.13
N GLY A 32 16.65 17.47 -13.49
CA GLY A 32 16.92 18.91 -13.53
C GLY A 32 17.60 19.45 -12.28
N ASP A 33 17.72 20.78 -12.21
CA ASP A 33 18.19 21.47 -11.01
C ASP A 33 17.03 21.61 -9.99
N VAL A 34 16.85 20.56 -9.20
CA VAL A 34 15.84 20.50 -8.12
C VAL A 34 16.30 21.25 -6.86
N GLY A 35 17.53 21.79 -6.86
CA GLY A 35 18.12 22.50 -5.71
C GLY A 35 17.27 23.67 -5.22
N ALA A 36 16.58 24.36 -6.13
CA ALA A 36 15.64 25.44 -5.79
C ALA A 36 14.34 24.95 -5.12
N GLU A 37 13.87 23.74 -5.44
CA GLU A 37 12.66 23.16 -4.83
C GLU A 37 12.95 22.51 -3.47
N LEU A 38 14.19 22.09 -3.22
CA LEU A 38 14.66 21.52 -1.95
C LEU A 38 14.82 22.58 -0.84
N HIS A 39 14.95 23.86 -1.18
CA HIS A 39 14.98 24.95 -0.19
C HIS A 39 13.64 25.08 0.58
N ASP A 40 12.54 24.62 -0.01
CA ASP A 40 11.23 24.56 0.62
C ASP A 40 10.54 23.23 0.22
N LEU A 41 11.02 22.14 0.83
CA LEU A 41 10.50 20.79 0.67
C LEU A 41 8.98 20.69 0.85
N GLU A 42 8.37 21.59 1.61
CA GLU A 42 6.93 21.61 1.83
C GLU A 42 6.13 22.22 0.66
N ARG A 43 6.79 23.03 -0.18
CA ARG A 43 6.17 23.69 -1.34
C ARG A 43 6.46 23.02 -2.67
N CYS A 44 7.34 22.01 -2.70
CA CYS A 44 7.63 21.29 -3.92
C CYS A 44 6.33 20.66 -4.51
N PRO A 45 6.24 20.48 -5.83
CA PRO A 45 5.04 19.94 -6.49
C PRO A 45 4.57 18.61 -5.88
N PHE A 46 5.52 17.75 -5.53
CA PHE A 46 5.27 16.50 -4.82
C PHE A 46 4.62 16.72 -3.45
N ALA A 47 5.19 17.56 -2.59
CA ALA A 47 4.64 17.81 -1.26
C ALA A 47 3.23 18.40 -1.32
N ARG A 48 2.96 19.25 -2.31
CA ARG A 48 1.62 19.77 -2.58
C ARG A 48 0.65 18.67 -3.00
N ALA A 49 1.06 17.78 -3.90
CA ALA A 49 0.25 16.65 -4.32
C ALA A 49 -0.02 15.69 -3.15
N LEU A 50 1.00 15.35 -2.36
CA LEU A 50 0.88 14.47 -1.21
C LEU A 50 -0.01 15.07 -0.10
N ARG A 51 0.04 16.38 0.14
CA ARG A 51 -0.89 17.06 1.07
C ARG A 51 -2.34 16.91 0.64
N GLY A 52 -2.61 17.09 -0.65
CA GLY A 52 -3.95 16.94 -1.23
C GLY A 52 -4.42 15.49 -1.40
N ALA A 53 -3.49 14.53 -1.43
CA ALA A 53 -3.80 13.13 -1.59
C ALA A 53 -4.47 12.54 -0.34
N GLU A 54 -5.41 11.61 -0.54
CA GLU A 54 -6.03 10.89 0.57
C GLU A 54 -5.12 9.79 1.14
N GLN A 55 -4.21 9.26 0.31
CA GLN A 55 -3.35 8.12 0.63
C GLN A 55 -2.15 8.03 -0.32
N VAL A 56 -1.20 7.18 0.04
CA VAL A 56 0.00 6.87 -0.75
C VAL A 56 -0.01 5.39 -1.12
N LEU A 57 0.23 5.11 -2.40
CA LEU A 57 0.46 3.76 -2.91
C LEU A 57 1.87 3.71 -3.50
N VAL A 58 2.71 2.87 -2.92
CA VAL A 58 3.99 2.52 -3.51
C VAL A 58 3.79 1.32 -4.42
N VAL A 59 4.01 1.55 -5.70
CA VAL A 59 4.03 0.50 -6.71
C VAL A 59 5.49 0.11 -6.92
N THR A 60 5.82 -1.14 -6.63
CA THR A 60 7.19 -1.65 -6.80
C THR A 60 7.20 -2.99 -7.52
N ASP A 61 8.34 -3.26 -8.15
CA ASP A 61 8.68 -4.57 -8.70
C ASP A 61 9.32 -5.49 -7.64
N THR A 62 9.70 -6.69 -8.07
CA THR A 62 10.38 -7.72 -7.29
C THR A 62 11.76 -7.29 -6.78
N SER A 63 12.37 -6.28 -7.39
CA SER A 63 13.66 -5.74 -6.98
C SER A 63 13.54 -4.80 -5.80
N ALA A 64 12.34 -4.30 -5.49
CA ALA A 64 12.11 -3.33 -4.41
C ALA A 64 13.01 -2.08 -4.51
N GLU A 65 13.55 -1.78 -5.70
CA GLU A 65 14.52 -0.71 -5.95
C GLU A 65 14.00 0.67 -5.57
N VAL A 66 12.68 0.84 -5.56
CA VAL A 66 12.01 2.07 -5.12
C VAL A 66 12.48 2.48 -3.73
N PHE A 67 12.73 1.51 -2.84
CA PHE A 67 13.20 1.77 -1.49
C PHE A 67 14.70 2.09 -1.40
N ASN A 68 15.45 1.94 -2.49
CA ASN A 68 16.84 2.41 -2.55
C ASN A 68 16.93 3.88 -2.95
N ARG A 69 15.81 4.56 -3.24
CA ARG A 69 15.79 5.95 -3.73
C ARG A 69 15.56 6.91 -2.56
N CYS A 70 16.48 7.86 -2.35
CA CYS A 70 16.38 8.83 -1.24
C CYS A 70 15.04 9.59 -1.25
N TRP A 71 14.55 9.94 -2.44
CA TRP A 71 13.27 10.60 -2.62
C TRP A 71 12.13 9.76 -2.05
N CYS A 72 11.98 8.49 -2.43
CA CYS A 72 10.89 7.63 -1.95
C CYS A 72 10.87 7.47 -0.42
N ILE A 73 12.04 7.50 0.22
CA ILE A 73 12.14 7.48 1.68
C ILE A 73 11.62 8.76 2.30
N LEU A 74 12.00 9.92 1.74
CA LEU A 74 11.46 11.20 2.17
C LEU A 74 9.93 11.23 1.97
N GLU A 75 9.43 10.73 0.84
CA GLU A 75 8.00 10.65 0.55
C GLU A 75 7.25 9.81 1.61
N ALA A 76 7.84 8.67 2.00
CA ALA A 76 7.30 7.80 3.03
C ALA A 76 7.23 8.47 4.40
N ASP A 77 8.28 9.19 4.81
CA ASP A 77 8.27 9.92 6.08
C ASP A 77 7.28 11.09 6.07
N LEU A 78 7.20 11.85 4.99
CA LEU A 78 6.21 12.93 4.85
C LEU A 78 4.78 12.39 4.88
N ALA A 79 4.52 11.25 4.24
CA ALA A 79 3.23 10.58 4.30
C ALA A 79 2.85 10.24 5.74
N ARG A 80 3.80 9.71 6.52
CA ARG A 80 3.60 9.44 7.96
C ARG A 80 3.36 10.72 8.76
N GLN A 81 4.17 11.76 8.56
CA GLN A 81 4.03 13.03 9.27
C GLN A 81 2.66 13.67 9.02
N TRP A 82 2.12 13.53 7.81
CA TRP A 82 0.80 14.05 7.45
C TRP A 82 -0.32 13.01 7.58
N HIS A 83 -0.07 11.91 8.30
CA HIS A 83 -1.03 10.87 8.63
C HIS A 83 -1.76 10.28 7.42
N LYS A 84 -1.05 10.16 6.29
CA LYS A 84 -1.56 9.53 5.08
C LYS A 84 -1.43 8.01 5.20
N PRO A 85 -2.49 7.23 4.93
CA PRO A 85 -2.37 5.79 4.73
C PRO A 85 -1.31 5.48 3.68
N TYR A 86 -0.44 4.52 3.95
CA TYR A 86 0.71 4.18 3.12
C TYR A 86 0.67 2.71 2.76
N GLU A 87 0.41 2.36 1.51
CA GLU A 87 0.28 0.98 1.05
C GLU A 87 1.38 0.61 0.06
N ILE A 88 1.71 -0.68 -0.03
CA ILE A 88 2.64 -1.22 -1.02
C ILE A 88 1.89 -2.23 -1.88
N THR A 89 2.13 -2.21 -3.19
CA THR A 89 1.60 -3.22 -4.12
C THR A 89 2.69 -3.70 -5.08
N LEU A 90 2.56 -4.96 -5.49
CA LEU A 90 3.45 -5.66 -6.42
C LEU A 90 2.64 -6.09 -7.65
N PRO A 91 3.27 -6.25 -8.83
CA PRO A 91 2.61 -6.78 -10.02
C PRO A 91 2.00 -8.17 -9.79
N GLU A 92 2.76 -9.07 -9.17
CA GLU A 92 2.36 -10.42 -8.74
C GLU A 92 2.18 -10.44 -7.22
N ASP A 93 1.08 -9.86 -6.73
CA ASP A 93 0.82 -9.76 -5.28
C ASP A 93 0.40 -11.08 -4.63
N ASP A 94 0.29 -12.14 -5.43
CA ASP A 94 -0.02 -13.49 -5.01
C ASP A 94 1.21 -14.35 -4.76
N SER A 95 2.45 -13.97 -5.10
CA SER A 95 3.66 -14.74 -4.76
C SER A 95 4.18 -14.40 -3.35
N GLU A 96 4.42 -15.42 -2.54
CA GLU A 96 4.95 -15.25 -1.18
C GLU A 96 6.45 -14.96 -1.18
N GLU A 97 7.18 -15.60 -2.10
CA GLU A 97 8.61 -15.40 -2.31
C GLU A 97 8.93 -13.94 -2.66
N LEU A 98 8.07 -13.29 -3.46
CA LEU A 98 8.22 -11.88 -3.80
C LEU A 98 8.01 -10.97 -2.59
N TRP A 99 6.99 -11.25 -1.78
CA TRP A 99 6.74 -10.48 -0.55
C TRP A 99 7.85 -10.67 0.49
N GLU A 100 8.42 -11.87 0.61
CA GLU A 100 9.58 -12.14 1.47
C GLU A 100 10.83 -11.38 0.99
N ALA A 101 11.13 -11.42 -0.31
CA ALA A 101 12.25 -10.67 -0.88
C ALA A 101 12.13 -9.15 -0.66
N VAL A 102 10.91 -8.62 -0.77
CA VAL A 102 10.61 -7.20 -0.51
C VAL A 102 10.73 -6.91 0.99
N ALA A 103 10.25 -7.80 1.86
CA ALA A 103 10.35 -7.67 3.31
C ALA A 103 11.80 -7.67 3.80
N ASP A 104 12.65 -8.55 3.28
CA ASP A 104 14.07 -8.62 3.62
C ASP A 104 14.82 -7.35 3.24
N LYS A 105 14.54 -6.81 2.05
CA LYS A 105 15.12 -5.53 1.61
C LYS A 105 14.68 -4.38 2.49
N LEU A 106 13.39 -4.30 2.80
CA LEU A 106 12.84 -3.27 3.68
C LEU A 106 13.33 -3.39 5.12
N GLY A 107 13.57 -4.60 5.61
CA GLY A 107 14.14 -4.84 6.95
C GLY A 107 15.56 -4.27 7.09
N ASN A 108 16.32 -4.26 6.00
CA ASN A 108 17.70 -3.78 5.96
C ASN A 108 17.84 -2.36 5.36
N LEU A 109 16.74 -1.62 5.24
CA LEU A 109 16.73 -0.28 4.66
C LEU A 109 17.69 0.66 5.41
N ASP A 110 18.61 1.30 4.69
CA ASP A 110 19.46 2.38 5.21
C ASP A 110 19.41 3.57 4.24
N VAL A 111 18.95 4.72 4.75
CA VAL A 111 18.79 5.94 3.97
C VAL A 111 20.12 6.52 3.53
N SER A 112 21.19 6.30 4.28
CA SER A 112 22.54 6.74 3.90
C SER A 112 23.08 5.99 2.68
N ALA A 113 22.68 4.72 2.55
CA ALA A 113 23.02 3.84 1.43
C ALA A 113 22.12 4.06 0.20
N CYS A 114 21.03 4.82 0.33
CA CYS A 114 20.15 5.14 -0.79
C CYS A 114 20.83 6.07 -1.82
N HIS A 115 20.29 6.07 -3.05
CA HIS A 115 20.78 6.87 -4.17
C HIS A 115 19.76 7.92 -4.62
N ALA A 116 20.26 9.01 -5.16
CA ALA A 116 19.50 10.01 -5.91
C ALA A 116 20.22 10.26 -7.24
N THR A 117 19.46 10.56 -8.30
CA THR A 117 20.06 10.86 -9.62
C THR A 117 20.93 12.12 -9.56
N VAL A 118 20.55 13.09 -8.73
CA VAL A 118 21.33 14.29 -8.42
C VAL A 118 21.89 14.16 -7.00
N GLU A 119 23.22 14.18 -6.86
CA GLU A 119 23.87 14.01 -5.55
C GLU A 119 23.53 15.15 -4.57
N ALA A 120 23.30 16.38 -5.08
CA ALA A 120 22.85 17.49 -4.26
C ALA A 120 21.51 17.20 -3.54
N ASP A 121 20.59 16.48 -4.20
CA ASP A 121 19.32 16.07 -3.60
C ASP A 121 19.55 15.10 -2.45
N LYS A 122 20.45 14.13 -2.63
CA LYS A 122 20.83 13.19 -1.56
C LYS A 122 21.35 13.96 -0.35
N GLN A 123 22.26 14.90 -0.55
CA GLN A 123 22.81 15.70 0.54
C GLN A 123 21.73 16.56 1.22
N ALA A 124 20.82 17.16 0.46
CA ALA A 124 19.70 17.92 0.99
C ALA A 124 18.73 17.06 1.83
N ILE A 125 18.41 15.85 1.36
CA ILE A 125 17.55 14.90 2.09
C ILE A 125 18.22 14.43 3.38
N LEU A 126 19.53 14.12 3.35
CA LEU A 126 20.28 13.73 4.55
C LEU A 126 20.39 14.88 5.55
N ALA A 127 20.59 16.11 5.08
CA ALA A 127 20.58 17.31 5.92
C ALA A 127 19.20 17.56 6.53
N TYR A 128 18.12 17.42 5.74
CA TYR A 128 16.75 17.51 6.22
C TYR A 128 16.48 16.46 7.31
N ALA A 129 16.87 15.20 7.08
CA ALA A 129 16.71 14.12 8.05
C ALA A 129 17.45 14.41 9.37
N SER A 130 18.65 14.98 9.29
CA SER A 130 19.46 15.36 10.44
C SER A 130 18.82 16.50 11.25
N ASN A 131 18.20 17.47 10.57
CA ASN A 131 17.64 18.67 11.20
C ASN A 131 16.18 18.51 11.67
N HIS A 132 15.36 17.71 10.99
CA HIS A 132 13.90 17.67 11.19
C HIS A 132 13.38 16.29 11.58
N CYS A 133 14.08 15.21 11.20
CA CYS A 133 13.63 13.84 11.46
C CYS A 133 14.39 13.19 12.64
N GLY A 134 15.11 13.95 13.47
CA GLY A 134 15.87 13.41 14.60
C GLY A 134 17.10 12.58 14.19
N GLY A 135 17.56 12.67 12.93
CA GLY A 135 18.73 11.97 12.41
C GLY A 135 18.41 11.04 11.24
N VAL A 136 19.45 10.72 10.45
CA VAL A 136 19.36 9.78 9.32
C VAL A 136 18.99 8.37 9.78
N GLU A 137 19.50 7.94 10.94
CA GLU A 137 19.13 6.64 11.53
C GLU A 137 17.63 6.64 11.87
N HIS A 138 17.15 7.68 12.57
CA HIS A 138 15.76 7.73 13.00
C HIS A 138 14.81 7.71 11.80
N LEU A 139 15.14 8.42 10.71
CA LEU A 139 14.42 8.35 9.45
C LEU A 139 14.41 6.92 8.88
N SER A 140 15.56 6.23 8.90
CA SER A 140 15.66 4.83 8.44
C SER A 140 14.74 3.93 9.28
N CYS A 141 14.82 3.99 10.61
CA CYS A 141 13.95 3.23 11.52
C CYS A 141 12.47 3.52 11.28
N THR A 142 12.12 4.79 11.08
CA THR A 142 10.75 5.24 10.84
C THR A 142 10.17 4.63 9.57
N VAL A 143 10.90 4.71 8.46
CA VAL A 143 10.44 4.15 7.19
C VAL A 143 10.41 2.62 7.23
N ARG A 144 11.36 1.96 7.89
CA ARG A 144 11.28 0.50 8.15
C ARG A 144 9.98 0.12 8.86
N GLY A 145 9.61 0.86 9.92
CA GLY A 145 8.38 0.60 10.67
C GLY A 145 7.10 0.81 9.84
N LEU A 146 7.07 1.89 9.03
CA LEU A 146 5.96 2.17 8.12
C LEU A 146 5.82 1.07 7.07
N SER A 147 6.93 0.71 6.42
CA SER A 147 6.97 -0.33 5.40
C SER A 147 6.61 -1.70 5.95
N LYS A 148 7.06 -2.07 7.16
CA LYS A 148 6.64 -3.30 7.85
C LYS A 148 5.13 -3.34 8.08
N SER A 149 4.52 -2.21 8.46
CA SER A 149 3.08 -2.10 8.64
C SER A 149 2.32 -2.25 7.32
N ALA A 150 2.81 -1.63 6.25
CA ALA A 150 2.25 -1.77 4.91
C ALA A 150 2.35 -3.21 4.38
N LEU A 151 3.49 -3.87 4.58
CA LEU A 151 3.67 -5.29 4.26
C LEU A 151 2.69 -6.18 5.02
N GLY A 152 2.50 -5.93 6.31
CA GLY A 152 1.51 -6.67 7.11
C GLY A 152 0.09 -6.56 6.54
N ARG A 153 -0.30 -5.36 6.07
CA ARG A 153 -1.59 -5.17 5.41
C ARG A 153 -1.66 -5.86 4.05
N ALA A 154 -0.60 -5.79 3.26
CA ALA A 154 -0.54 -6.47 1.97
C ALA A 154 -0.63 -8.00 2.12
N ARG A 155 -0.01 -8.57 3.17
CA ARG A 155 -0.09 -10.02 3.47
C ARG A 155 -1.52 -10.47 3.77
N ILE A 156 -2.28 -9.71 4.56
CA ILE A 156 -3.72 -10.02 4.77
C ILE A 156 -4.50 -9.97 3.45
N HIS A 157 -4.22 -8.99 2.60
CA HIS A 157 -4.83 -8.91 1.27
C HIS A 157 -4.58 -10.19 0.48
N GLN A 158 -3.31 -10.63 0.43
CA GLN A 158 -2.89 -11.82 -0.31
C GLN A 158 -3.57 -13.09 0.23
N LEU A 159 -3.59 -13.29 1.55
CA LEU A 159 -4.25 -14.43 2.17
C LEU A 159 -5.75 -14.47 1.84
N ALA A 160 -6.42 -13.31 1.88
CA ALA A 160 -7.83 -13.18 1.48
C ALA A 160 -8.06 -13.48 0.00
N ARG A 161 -7.13 -13.10 -0.89
CA ARG A 161 -7.21 -13.44 -2.31
C ARG A 161 -7.00 -14.93 -2.59
N ARG A 162 -6.13 -15.59 -1.82
CA ARG A 162 -5.88 -17.03 -1.92
C ARG A 162 -6.99 -17.86 -1.25
N GLY A 163 -7.79 -17.25 -0.36
CA GLY A 163 -8.82 -17.94 0.40
C GLY A 163 -8.26 -18.75 1.58
N ASP A 164 -7.07 -18.39 2.06
CA ASP A 164 -6.40 -19.07 3.17
C ASP A 164 -7.04 -18.67 4.52
N ALA A 165 -8.16 -19.30 4.82
CA ALA A 165 -8.95 -19.01 6.02
C ALA A 165 -8.18 -19.30 7.32
N ASP A 166 -7.33 -20.33 7.32
CA ASP A 166 -6.66 -20.77 8.54
C ASP A 166 -5.65 -19.71 9.00
N THR A 167 -4.77 -19.27 8.10
CA THR A 167 -3.79 -18.22 8.43
C THR A 167 -4.43 -16.84 8.63
N LEU A 168 -5.55 -16.54 7.96
CA LEU A 168 -6.30 -15.31 8.25
C LEU A 168 -6.83 -15.30 9.69
N LEU A 169 -7.38 -16.41 10.17
CA LEU A 169 -7.92 -16.52 11.53
C LEU A 169 -6.81 -16.45 12.59
N GLU A 170 -5.61 -16.92 12.28
CA GLU A 170 -4.42 -16.77 13.13
C GLU A 170 -3.97 -15.31 13.30
N ALA A 171 -4.26 -14.42 12.34
CA ALA A 171 -4.01 -12.98 12.48
C ALA A 171 -4.86 -12.33 13.59
N GLY A 172 -5.95 -12.99 13.98
CA GLY A 172 -6.81 -12.59 15.09
C GLY A 172 -7.94 -11.62 14.71
N GLU A 173 -9.04 -11.71 15.47
CA GLU A 173 -10.30 -10.99 15.20
C GLU A 173 -10.10 -9.49 15.03
N ARG A 174 -9.37 -8.84 15.94
CA ARG A 174 -9.14 -7.39 15.88
C ARG A 174 -8.48 -6.96 14.58
N GLN A 175 -7.49 -7.73 14.12
CA GLN A 175 -6.77 -7.39 12.89
C GLN A 175 -7.68 -7.55 11.67
N LEU A 176 -8.49 -8.62 11.62
CA LEU A 176 -9.48 -8.84 10.55
C LEU A 176 -10.59 -7.77 10.56
N THR A 177 -11.00 -7.33 11.75
CA THR A 177 -12.03 -6.30 11.95
C THR A 177 -11.54 -4.93 11.52
N ASP A 178 -10.34 -4.53 11.91
CA ASP A 178 -9.81 -3.18 11.64
C ASP A 178 -9.20 -3.06 10.23
N TRP A 179 -8.79 -4.18 9.61
CA TRP A 179 -8.08 -4.14 8.33
C TRP A 179 -8.94 -3.62 7.17
N ARG A 180 -8.36 -2.74 6.37
CA ARG A 180 -8.92 -2.22 5.13
C ARG A 180 -7.83 -2.16 4.07
N CYS A 181 -8.14 -2.52 2.82
CA CYS A 181 -7.24 -2.25 1.71
C CYS A 181 -7.35 -0.79 1.22
N ILE A 182 -6.55 -0.44 0.21
CA ILE A 182 -6.52 0.90 -0.39
C ILE A 182 -7.87 1.39 -0.97
N ARG A 183 -8.76 0.48 -1.37
CA ARG A 183 -10.14 0.77 -1.80
C ARG A 183 -11.13 0.85 -0.63
N GLY A 184 -10.66 0.74 0.61
CA GLY A 184 -11.50 0.64 1.80
C GLY A 184 -12.21 -0.71 1.95
N ARG A 185 -11.81 -1.73 1.19
CA ARG A 185 -12.41 -3.07 1.28
C ARG A 185 -11.96 -3.80 2.53
N THR A 186 -12.88 -4.48 3.18
CA THR A 186 -12.61 -5.41 4.29
C THR A 186 -12.12 -6.76 3.75
N VAL A 187 -11.69 -7.65 4.64
CA VAL A 187 -11.34 -9.03 4.29
C VAL A 187 -12.51 -9.75 3.60
N GLU A 188 -13.74 -9.53 4.09
CA GLU A 188 -14.96 -10.12 3.50
C GLU A 188 -15.18 -9.67 2.05
N HIS A 189 -14.94 -8.40 1.71
CA HIS A 189 -15.04 -7.93 0.32
C HIS A 189 -14.08 -8.67 -0.61
N VAL A 190 -12.84 -8.89 -0.17
CA VAL A 190 -11.80 -9.56 -0.97
C VAL A 190 -12.12 -11.05 -1.13
N LEU A 191 -12.55 -11.72 -0.06
CA LEU A 191 -12.98 -13.12 -0.13
C LEU A 191 -14.21 -13.29 -1.03
N ALA A 192 -15.18 -12.38 -0.91
CA ALA A 192 -16.39 -12.37 -1.71
C ALA A 192 -16.11 -12.24 -3.22
N SER A 193 -15.03 -11.55 -3.61
CA SER A 193 -14.66 -11.36 -5.01
C SER A 193 -13.92 -12.54 -5.67
N HIS A 194 -13.59 -13.62 -4.95
CA HIS A 194 -12.72 -14.71 -5.45
C HIS A 194 -13.30 -16.13 -5.28
N SER A 195 -14.62 -16.28 -5.13
CA SER A 195 -15.31 -17.58 -4.97
C SER A 195 -14.91 -18.39 -3.72
N HIS A 196 -14.25 -17.77 -2.74
CA HIS A 196 -13.78 -18.43 -1.53
C HIS A 196 -14.88 -18.56 -0.48
N VAL A 197 -15.98 -19.21 -0.84
CA VAL A 197 -17.22 -19.28 -0.04
C VAL A 197 -16.97 -19.78 1.38
N LEU A 198 -16.17 -20.83 1.54
CA LEU A 198 -15.86 -21.41 2.85
C LEU A 198 -15.04 -20.43 3.71
N ALA A 199 -14.00 -19.82 3.14
CA ALA A 199 -13.17 -18.86 3.84
C ALA A 199 -13.96 -17.60 4.21
N LEU A 200 -14.79 -17.11 3.29
CA LEU A 200 -15.70 -15.99 3.54
C LEU A 200 -16.63 -16.28 4.72
N LYS A 201 -17.27 -17.45 4.74
CA LYS A 201 -18.15 -17.84 5.85
C LYS A 201 -17.39 -17.92 7.17
N ARG A 202 -16.24 -18.61 7.20
CA ARG A 202 -15.42 -18.77 8.43
C ARG A 202 -14.93 -17.43 8.99
N VAL A 203 -14.42 -16.55 8.13
CA VAL A 203 -13.97 -15.22 8.55
C VAL A 203 -15.15 -14.37 9.02
N SER A 204 -16.29 -14.41 8.31
CA SER A 204 -17.50 -13.66 8.71
C SER A 204 -18.01 -14.12 10.08
N GLU A 205 -18.05 -15.42 10.34
CA GLU A 205 -18.41 -15.96 11.66
C GLU A 205 -17.44 -15.50 12.75
N ALA A 206 -16.13 -15.52 12.47
CA ALA A 206 -15.10 -15.10 13.42
C ALA A 206 -15.15 -13.61 13.77
N VAL A 207 -15.57 -12.74 12.85
CA VAL A 207 -15.76 -11.30 13.10
C VAL A 207 -17.21 -10.93 13.40
N GLY A 208 -18.07 -11.92 13.66
CA GLY A 208 -19.47 -11.70 14.04
C GLY A 208 -20.34 -11.04 12.97
N TRP A 209 -20.04 -11.27 11.69
CA TRP A 209 -20.75 -10.71 10.52
C TRP A 209 -20.77 -9.18 10.46
N LEU A 210 -19.81 -8.55 11.15
CA LEU A 210 -19.75 -7.09 11.31
C LEU A 210 -19.73 -6.33 9.96
N HIS A 211 -19.11 -6.90 8.93
CA HIS A 211 -18.86 -6.21 7.67
C HIS A 211 -19.81 -6.59 6.53
N LEU A 212 -20.84 -7.39 6.81
CA LEU A 212 -21.77 -7.89 5.79
C LEU A 212 -22.40 -6.76 4.94
N HIS A 213 -22.64 -5.61 5.56
CA HIS A 213 -23.19 -4.41 4.92
C HIS A 213 -22.22 -3.22 4.89
N ALA A 214 -20.97 -3.42 5.30
CA ALA A 214 -19.97 -2.37 5.23
C ALA A 214 -19.73 -1.99 3.76
N MET A 215 -19.68 -0.71 3.46
CA MET A 215 -19.36 -0.23 2.11
C MET A 215 -17.86 0.08 2.00
N ASP A 216 -17.27 -0.30 0.88
CA ASP A 216 -15.96 0.19 0.46
C ASP A 216 -16.03 1.64 -0.06
N ARG A 217 -14.91 2.21 -0.49
CA ARG A 217 -14.86 3.61 -0.99
C ARG A 217 -15.60 3.80 -2.31
N ASP A 218 -15.90 2.72 -3.02
CA ASP A 218 -16.70 2.73 -4.25
C ASP A 218 -18.20 2.57 -3.94
N GLY A 219 -18.59 2.55 -2.66
CA GLY A 219 -19.96 2.38 -2.20
C GLY A 219 -20.47 0.94 -2.33
N LYS A 220 -19.59 -0.05 -2.50
CA LYS A 220 -19.97 -1.46 -2.69
C LYS A 220 -19.85 -2.23 -1.39
N THR A 221 -20.83 -3.06 -1.09
CA THR A 221 -20.77 -4.05 0.00
C THR A 221 -20.04 -5.31 -0.44
N PRO A 222 -19.70 -6.27 0.45
CA PRO A 222 -19.18 -7.57 0.04
C PRO A 222 -20.07 -8.27 -1.00
N LEU A 223 -21.39 -8.17 -0.84
CA LEU A 223 -22.37 -8.68 -1.80
C LEU A 223 -22.30 -7.94 -3.14
N GLY A 224 -22.20 -6.61 -3.12
CA GLY A 224 -22.07 -5.79 -4.33
C GLY A 224 -20.82 -6.13 -5.13
N VAL A 225 -19.68 -6.32 -4.45
CA VAL A 225 -18.43 -6.74 -5.08
C VAL A 225 -18.54 -8.17 -5.66
N ALA A 226 -19.14 -9.11 -4.94
CA ALA A 226 -19.36 -10.47 -5.44
C ALA A 226 -20.24 -10.49 -6.69
N ALA A 227 -21.33 -9.70 -6.70
CA ALA A 227 -22.26 -9.59 -7.81
C ALA A 227 -21.59 -8.99 -9.05
N GLU A 228 -20.83 -7.90 -8.89
CA GLU A 228 -20.07 -7.26 -9.98
C GLU A 228 -19.07 -8.24 -10.62
N LYS A 229 -18.41 -9.06 -9.80
CA LYS A 229 -17.43 -10.05 -10.25
C LYS A 229 -18.06 -11.34 -10.77
N GLY A 230 -19.39 -11.49 -10.72
CA GLY A 230 -20.09 -12.69 -11.18
C GLY A 230 -19.84 -13.92 -10.30
N VAL A 231 -19.48 -13.73 -9.03
CA VAL A 231 -19.10 -14.80 -8.11
C VAL A 231 -20.34 -15.40 -7.45
N ILE A 232 -21.01 -16.31 -8.18
CA ILE A 232 -22.32 -16.87 -7.79
C ILE A 232 -22.30 -17.52 -6.39
N GLY A 233 -21.23 -18.26 -6.06
CA GLY A 233 -21.12 -18.93 -4.76
C GLY A 233 -21.11 -17.95 -3.58
N SER A 234 -20.33 -16.86 -3.69
CA SER A 234 -20.28 -15.82 -2.67
C SER A 234 -21.60 -15.05 -2.59
N VAL A 235 -22.23 -14.75 -3.73
CA VAL A 235 -23.55 -14.10 -3.77
C VAL A 235 -24.60 -14.95 -3.05
N ALA A 236 -24.69 -16.25 -3.37
CA ALA A 236 -25.65 -17.14 -2.75
C ALA A 236 -25.44 -17.26 -1.24
N MET A 237 -24.18 -17.35 -0.79
CA MET A 237 -23.83 -17.42 0.62
C MET A 237 -24.21 -16.11 1.35
N LEU A 238 -23.80 -14.96 0.82
CA LEU A 238 -24.06 -13.66 1.43
C LEU A 238 -25.56 -13.33 1.49
N VAL A 239 -26.35 -13.72 0.48
CA VAL A 239 -27.81 -13.57 0.49
C VAL A 239 -28.49 -14.49 1.51
N ALA A 240 -27.95 -15.69 1.73
CA ALA A 240 -28.49 -16.60 2.74
C ALA A 240 -28.14 -16.18 4.18
N SER A 241 -27.14 -15.32 4.34
CA SER A 241 -26.61 -14.87 5.63
C SER A 241 -27.09 -13.48 6.08
N GLY A 242 -27.77 -12.73 5.21
CA GLY A 242 -28.38 -11.42 5.51
C GLY A 242 -29.90 -11.51 5.62
#